data_AF-A0A5B0DK55-F1
#
_entry.id   AF-A0A5B0DK55-F1
#
_cell.length_a   1.000
_cell.length_b   1.000
_cell.length_c   1.000
_cell.angle_alpha   90.00
_cell.angle_beta   90.00
_cell.angle_gamma   90.00
#
_symmetry.space_group_name_H-M   'P 1'
#
loop_
_entity.id
_entity.type
_entity.pdbx_description
1 polymer ?
#
loop_
_entity_poly.entity_id
_entity_poly.type
_entity_poly.pdbx_seq_one_letter_code
_entity_poly.pdbx_strand_id
1 'polypeptide(L)'
;MKKNSLFLSFCITSFVILFSTAFIAPKYIVVLLDLFFYIGIFLLLIGSVLLIIQDGFFTRFINNSRRFYSSLSKREQVIQEVEGKNGEAPNYSKNFPILTYILPLGAFYFSLSLIGSIIAVQVGR
;
A
#
# COMPACT_ATOMS: atom_id res chain seq x y z
N MET A 1 14.57 6.17 -17.29
CA MET A 1 13.48 6.89 -18.00
C MET A 1 12.25 6.04 -18.40
N LYS A 2 12.32 4.70 -18.53
CA LYS A 2 11.15 3.88 -18.96
C LYS A 2 10.04 3.66 -17.90
N LYS A 3 10.34 3.79 -16.60
CA LYS A 3 9.43 3.37 -15.51
C LYS A 3 8.22 4.30 -15.28
N ASN A 4 8.40 5.62 -15.35
CA ASN A 4 7.27 6.57 -15.22
C ASN A 4 6.32 6.50 -16.42
N SER A 5 6.83 6.09 -17.58
CA SER A 5 6.02 5.91 -18.80
C SER A 5 4.99 4.79 -18.67
N LEU A 6 5.29 3.72 -17.93
CA LEU A 6 4.33 2.62 -17.71
C LEU A 6 3.16 3.06 -16.81
N PHE A 7 3.44 3.71 -15.69
CA PHE A 7 2.40 4.24 -14.81
C PHE A 7 1.50 5.24 -15.54
N LEU A 8 2.12 6.17 -16.28
CA LEU A 8 1.38 7.15 -17.08
C LEU A 8 0.49 6.48 -18.13
N SER A 9 0.99 5.43 -18.78
CA SER A 9 0.22 4.64 -19.75
C SER A 9 -1.04 4.03 -19.11
N PHE A 10 -0.92 3.39 -17.94
CA PHE A 10 -2.07 2.85 -17.22
C PHE A 10 -3.09 3.91 -16.79
N CYS A 11 -2.63 5.09 -16.39
CA CYS A 11 -3.54 6.19 -16.07
C CYS A 11 -4.29 6.68 -17.31
N ILE A 12 -3.58 6.89 -18.42
CA ILE A 12 -4.16 7.36 -19.68
C ILE A 12 -5.17 6.35 -20.22
N THR A 13 -4.83 5.06 -20.24
CA THR A 13 -5.74 4.02 -20.73
C THR A 13 -7.02 3.96 -19.90
N SER A 14 -6.91 4.09 -18.57
CA SER A 14 -8.07 4.11 -17.67
C SER A 14 -8.99 5.30 -17.94
N PHE A 15 -8.43 6.49 -18.17
CA PHE A 15 -9.22 7.67 -18.55
C PHE A 15 -9.89 7.50 -19.92
N VAL A 16 -9.18 6.95 -20.91
CA VAL A 16 -9.74 6.72 -22.25
C VAL A 16 -10.90 5.72 -22.20
N ILE A 17 -10.78 4.65 -21.40
CA ILE A 17 -11.85 3.66 -21.23
C ILE A 17 -13.07 4.28 -20.53
N LEU A 18 -12.86 5.06 -19.45
CA LEU A 18 -13.96 5.78 -18.78
C LEU A 18 -14.65 6.77 -19.71
N PHE A 19 -13.87 7.56 -20.45
CA PHE A 19 -14.42 8.54 -21.38
C PHE A 19 -15.21 7.84 -22.50
N SER A 20 -14.63 6.82 -23.14
CA SER A 20 -15.29 6.07 -24.22
C SER A 20 -16.61 5.44 -23.75
N THR A 21 -16.61 4.79 -22.59
CA THR A 21 -17.82 4.17 -22.02
C THR A 21 -18.88 5.19 -21.62
N ALA A 22 -18.48 6.38 -21.19
CA ALA A 22 -19.42 7.45 -20.85
C ALA A 22 -20.24 7.94 -22.06
N PHE A 23 -19.64 8.00 -23.25
CA PHE A 23 -20.33 8.42 -24.47
C PHE A 23 -21.09 7.29 -25.16
N ILE A 24 -20.52 6.08 -25.23
CA ILE A 24 -21.10 4.98 -26.01
C ILE A 24 -22.21 4.27 -25.22
N ALA A 25 -22.00 4.02 -23.93
CA ALA A 25 -22.87 3.16 -23.15
C ALA A 25 -22.93 3.59 -21.66
N PRO A 26 -23.63 4.70 -21.36
CA PRO A 26 -23.61 5.33 -20.03
C PRO A 26 -24.13 4.42 -18.91
N LYS A 27 -24.99 3.44 -19.24
CA LYS A 27 -25.52 2.46 -18.30
C LYS A 27 -24.43 1.58 -17.65
N TYR A 28 -23.29 1.40 -18.32
CA TYR A 28 -22.20 0.55 -17.81
C TYR A 28 -21.12 1.32 -17.05
N ILE A 29 -21.24 2.65 -16.93
CA ILE A 29 -20.29 3.48 -16.17
C ILE A 29 -20.16 2.99 -14.73
N VAL A 30 -21.30 2.69 -14.08
CA VAL A 30 -21.32 2.23 -12.68
C VAL A 30 -20.57 0.91 -12.52
N VAL A 31 -20.84 -0.05 -13.41
CA VAL A 31 -20.16 -1.36 -13.40
C VAL A 31 -18.64 -1.20 -13.61
N LEU A 32 -18.24 -0.30 -14.50
CA LEU A 32 -16.82 -0.03 -14.75
C LEU A 32 -16.14 0.66 -13.55
N LEU A 33 -16.83 1.57 -12.88
CA LEU A 33 -16.35 2.23 -11.66
C LEU A 33 -16.18 1.23 -10.52
N ASP A 34 -17.11 0.28 -10.36
CA ASP A 34 -16.99 -0.81 -9.38
C ASP A 34 -15.79 -1.69 -9.71
N LEU A 35 -15.56 -2.02 -10.98
CA LEU A 35 -14.40 -2.80 -11.39
C LEU A 35 -13.08 -2.09 -11.06
N PHE A 36 -12.98 -0.78 -11.32
CA PHE A 36 -11.80 0.00 -10.92
C PHE A 36 -11.66 0.09 -9.40
N PHE A 37 -12.76 0.18 -8.66
CA PHE A 37 -12.76 0.15 -7.20
C PHE A 37 -12.12 -1.12 -6.67
N TYR A 38 -12.60 -2.29 -7.15
CA TYR A 38 -12.10 -3.58 -6.71
C TYR A 38 -10.62 -3.78 -7.06
N ILE A 39 -10.20 -3.40 -8.27
CA ILE A 39 -8.79 -3.45 -8.67
C ILE A 39 -7.95 -2.52 -7.78
N GLY A 40 -8.42 -1.31 -7.52
CA GLY A 40 -7.74 -0.34 -6.66
C GLY A 40 -7.53 -0.86 -5.24
N ILE A 41 -8.59 -1.37 -4.62
CA ILE A 41 -8.52 -1.97 -3.28
C ILE A 41 -7.58 -3.17 -3.25
N PHE A 42 -7.67 -4.06 -4.25
CA PHE A 42 -6.80 -5.24 -4.30
C PHE A 42 -5.31 -4.86 -4.37
N LEU A 43 -4.97 -3.89 -5.23
CA LEU A 43 -3.61 -3.36 -5.32
C LEU A 43 -3.17 -2.68 -4.02
N LEU A 44 -4.05 -1.90 -3.38
CA LEU A 44 -3.75 -1.26 -2.09
C LEU A 44 -3.52 -2.29 -0.99
N LEU A 45 -4.31 -3.36 -0.92
CA LEU A 45 -4.16 -4.42 0.06
C LEU A 45 -2.80 -5.11 -0.10
N ILE A 46 -2.48 -5.56 -1.33
CA ILE A 46 -1.19 -6.17 -1.62
C ILE A 46 -0.04 -5.21 -1.32
N GLY A 47 -0.13 -3.97 -1.81
CA GLY A 47 0.87 -2.94 -1.57
C GLY A 47 1.10 -2.67 -0.09
N SER A 48 0.03 -2.62 0.71
CA SER A 48 0.10 -2.38 2.15
C SER A 48 0.74 -3.56 2.89
N VAL A 49 0.39 -4.79 2.54
CA VAL A 49 1.03 -5.99 3.10
C VAL A 49 2.52 -6.01 2.79
N LEU A 50 2.91 -5.74 1.53
CA LEU A 50 4.32 -5.66 1.17
C LEU A 50 5.03 -4.51 1.91
N LEU A 51 4.35 -3.38 2.18
CA LEU A 51 4.94 -2.24 2.88
C LEU A 51 5.29 -2.61 4.32
N ILE A 52 4.35 -3.27 5.01
CA ILE A 52 4.55 -3.76 6.38
C ILE A 52 5.74 -4.72 6.46
N ILE A 53 5.88 -5.60 5.46
CA ILE A 53 7.02 -6.53 5.35
C ILE A 53 8.32 -5.78 5.04
N GLN A 54 8.28 -4.79 4.13
CA GLN A 54 9.45 -4.04 3.67
C GLN A 54 10.10 -3.23 4.78
N ASP A 55 9.29 -2.50 5.57
CA ASP A 55 9.79 -1.64 6.64
C ASP A 55 10.22 -2.44 7.89
N GLY A 56 10.13 -3.78 7.84
CA GLY A 56 10.50 -4.65 8.94
C GLY A 56 9.66 -4.38 10.18
N PHE A 57 8.38 -3.97 10.01
CA PHE A 57 7.48 -3.63 11.11
C PHE A 57 7.47 -4.73 12.18
N PHE A 58 7.32 -5.98 11.77
CA PHE A 58 7.35 -7.13 12.68
C PHE A 58 8.69 -7.30 13.38
N THR A 59 9.81 -7.11 12.68
CA THR A 59 11.15 -7.20 13.27
C THR A 59 11.35 -6.11 14.32
N ARG A 60 10.96 -4.86 14.02
CA ARG A 60 11.02 -3.75 14.97
C ARG A 60 10.08 -3.98 16.14
N PHE A 61 8.86 -4.46 15.89
CA PHE A 61 7.87 -4.78 16.92
C PHE A 61 8.36 -5.88 17.88
N ILE A 62 8.92 -6.98 17.34
CA ILE A 62 9.50 -8.07 18.14
C ILE A 62 10.68 -7.57 18.96
N ASN A 63 11.58 -6.79 18.36
CA ASN A 63 12.74 -6.24 19.07
C ASN A 63 12.31 -5.30 20.20
N ASN A 64 11.30 -4.45 19.97
CA ASN A 64 10.81 -3.53 20.98
C ASN A 64 10.08 -4.28 22.12
N SER A 65 9.28 -5.29 21.77
CA SER A 65 8.63 -6.17 22.75
C SER A 65 9.67 -6.91 23.59
N ARG A 66 10.72 -7.45 22.96
CA ARG A 66 11.83 -8.10 23.67
C ARG A 66 12.52 -7.14 24.63
N ARG A 67 12.82 -5.90 24.18
CA ARG A 67 13.39 -4.85 25.04
C ARG A 67 12.49 -4.54 26.24
N PHE A 68 11.19 -4.42 26.02
CA PHE A 68 10.21 -4.19 27.07
C PHE A 68 10.15 -5.34 28.10
N TYR A 69 10.14 -6.59 27.66
CA TYR A 69 10.18 -7.73 28.58
C TYR A 69 11.52 -7.86 29.31
N SER A 70 12.64 -7.54 28.64
CA SER A 70 13.95 -7.52 29.30
C SER A 70 14.08 -6.42 30.35
N SER A 71 13.43 -5.27 30.17
CA SER A 71 13.47 -4.19 31.17
C SER A 71 12.63 -4.50 32.42
N LEU A 72 11.61 -5.36 32.31
CA LEU A 72 10.81 -5.84 33.45
C LEU A 72 11.54 -6.89 34.31
N SER A 73 12.49 -7.62 33.74
CA SER A 73 13.26 -8.66 34.45
C SER A 73 14.53 -8.08 35.08
N LYS A 74 14.55 -7.95 36.41
CA LYS A 74 15.78 -7.57 37.16
C LYS A 74 16.95 -8.50 36.90
N ARG A 75 16.68 -9.79 36.62
CA ARG A 75 17.71 -10.79 36.30
C ARG A 75 18.34 -10.51 34.93
N GLU A 76 17.53 -10.09 33.96
CA GLU A 76 18.00 -9.78 32.61
C GLU A 76 18.81 -8.48 32.56
N GLN A 77 18.45 -7.49 33.40
CA GLN A 77 19.22 -6.25 33.56
C GLN A 77 20.65 -6.54 34.05
N VAL A 78 20.80 -7.39 35.07
CA VAL A 78 22.12 -7.77 35.61
C VAL A 78 22.94 -8.55 34.58
N ILE A 79 22.30 -9.43 33.81
CA ILE A 79 22.98 -10.18 32.74
C ILE A 79 23.45 -9.24 31.62
N GLN A 80 22.65 -8.24 31.24
CA GLN A 80 23.04 -7.24 30.23
C GLN A 80 24.20 -6.35 30.70
N GLU A 81 24.23 -5.94 31.98
CA GLU A 81 25.36 -5.18 32.55
C GLU A 81 26.65 -6.00 32.56
N VAL A 82 26.58 -7.30 32.88
CA VAL A 82 27.76 -8.18 32.92
C VAL A 82 28.26 -8.54 31.51
N GLU A 83 27.36 -8.76 30.54
CA GLU A 83 27.73 -9.13 29.17
C GLU A 83 28.15 -7.94 28.28
N GLY A 84 27.91 -6.68 28.70
CA GLY A 84 28.28 -5.50 27.93
C GLY A 84 27.66 -5.42 26.52
N LYS A 85 26.57 -6.17 26.27
CA LYS A 85 25.94 -6.25 24.96
C LYS A 85 25.07 -5.04 24.68
N ASN A 86 25.63 -4.08 23.93
CA ASN A 86 24.84 -3.12 23.17
C ASN A 86 24.10 -3.87 22.07
N GLY A 87 22.83 -4.22 22.33
CA GLY A 87 21.97 -5.03 21.48
C GLY A 87 21.57 -4.37 20.16
N GLU A 88 22.53 -4.17 19.27
CA GLU A 88 22.29 -3.85 17.88
C GLU A 88 21.93 -5.13 17.12
N ALA A 89 20.63 -5.30 16.87
CA ALA A 89 20.15 -6.36 16.01
C ALA A 89 20.53 -6.04 14.55
N PRO A 90 20.95 -7.04 13.75
CA PRO A 90 21.24 -6.84 12.34
C PRO A 90 19.99 -6.33 11.60
N ASN A 91 20.11 -5.14 11.01
CA ASN A 91 19.03 -4.48 10.28
C ASN A 91 18.99 -4.99 8.84
N TYR A 92 18.26 -6.09 8.60
CA TYR A 92 17.98 -6.56 7.24
C TYR A 92 16.82 -5.77 6.63
N SER A 93 17.13 -4.73 5.84
CA SER A 93 16.12 -4.04 5.03
C SER A 93 15.89 -4.82 3.74
N LYS A 94 14.72 -5.45 3.62
CA LYS A 94 14.31 -6.09 2.37
C LYS A 94 13.60 -5.02 1.54
N ASN A 95 14.20 -4.58 0.43
CA ASN A 95 13.60 -3.55 -0.42
C ASN A 95 12.80 -4.18 -1.57
N PHE A 96 11.53 -3.80 -1.71
CA PHE A 96 10.67 -4.22 -2.81
C PHE A 96 10.46 -3.06 -3.79
N PRO A 97 11.18 -2.99 -4.91
CA PRO A 97 11.05 -1.89 -5.86
C PRO A 97 9.67 -1.85 -6.56
N ILE A 98 8.89 -2.94 -6.47
CA ILE A 98 7.54 -3.00 -7.01
C ILE A 98 6.53 -2.21 -6.17
N LEU A 99 6.83 -2.00 -4.88
CA LEU A 99 5.97 -1.30 -3.93
C LEU A 99 5.75 0.16 -4.34
N THR A 100 6.80 0.78 -4.88
CA THR A 100 6.77 2.16 -5.40
C THR A 100 5.76 2.35 -6.55
N TYR A 101 5.26 1.26 -7.16
CA TYR A 101 4.28 1.33 -8.24
C TYR A 101 2.89 0.84 -7.83
N ILE A 102 2.83 -0.31 -7.14
CA ILE A 102 1.54 -0.93 -6.77
C ILE A 102 0.70 0.01 -5.90
N LEU A 103 1.33 0.67 -4.93
CA LEU A 103 0.65 1.53 -3.97
C LEU A 103 0.06 2.80 -4.60
N PRO A 104 0.83 3.62 -5.36
CA PRO A 104 0.26 4.78 -6.04
C PRO A 104 -0.73 4.39 -7.15
N LEU A 105 -0.54 3.25 -7.82
CA LEU A 105 -1.48 2.77 -8.83
C LEU A 105 -2.82 2.34 -8.21
N GLY A 106 -2.79 1.59 -7.10
CA GLY A 106 -3.98 1.24 -6.35
C GLY A 106 -4.70 2.48 -5.81
N ALA A 107 -3.96 3.43 -5.25
CA ALA A 107 -4.51 4.70 -4.76
C ALA A 107 -5.17 5.51 -5.88
N PHE A 108 -4.56 5.52 -7.07
CA PHE A 108 -5.12 6.19 -8.24
C PHE A 108 -6.46 5.55 -8.67
N TYR A 109 -6.51 4.24 -8.87
CA TYR A 109 -7.75 3.54 -9.26
C TYR A 109 -8.87 3.71 -8.23
N PHE A 110 -8.52 3.60 -6.94
CA PHE A 110 -9.47 3.81 -5.84
C PHE A 110 -10.04 5.24 -5.84
N SER A 111 -9.17 6.25 -5.97
CA SER A 111 -9.58 7.66 -5.98
C SER A 111 -10.42 7.99 -7.21
N LEU A 112 -10.01 7.49 -8.39
CA LEU A 112 -10.70 7.68 -9.65
C LEU A 112 -12.12 7.08 -9.59
N SER A 113 -12.25 5.86 -9.06
CA SER A 113 -13.55 5.22 -8.86
C SER A 113 -14.43 5.99 -7.87
N LEU A 114 -13.89 6.43 -6.74
CA LEU A 114 -14.64 7.22 -5.75
C LEU A 114 -15.18 8.51 -6.34
N ILE A 115 -14.31 9.29 -7.00
CA ILE A 115 -14.71 10.55 -7.63
C ILE A 115 -15.74 10.29 -8.73
N GLY A 116 -15.50 9.29 -9.59
CA GLY A 116 -16.44 8.92 -10.65
C GLY A 116 -17.80 8.47 -10.11
N SER A 117 -17.83 7.74 -9.00
CA SER A 117 -19.07 7.29 -8.36
C SER A 117 -19.86 8.45 -7.77
N ILE A 118 -19.19 9.41 -7.10
CA ILE A 118 -19.83 10.63 -6.60
C ILE A 118 -20.47 11.43 -7.75
N ILE A 119 -19.74 11.60 -8.86
CA ILE A 119 -20.25 12.32 -10.04
C ILE A 119 -21.43 11.56 -10.66
N ALA A 120 -21.33 10.24 -10.81
CA ALA A 120 -22.40 9.42 -11.39
C ALA A 120 -23.70 9.52 -10.58
N VAL A 121 -23.61 9.56 -9.25
CA VAL A 121 -24.77 9.76 -8.36
C VAL A 121 -25.37 11.16 -8.49
N GLN A 122 -24.54 12.19 -8.67
CA GLN A 122 -25.01 13.57 -8.84
C GLN A 122 -25.67 13.80 -10.21
N VAL A 123 -25.17 13.16 -11.27
CA VAL A 123 -25.72 13.28 -12.63
C VAL A 123 -26.96 12.39 -12.84
N GLY A 124 -27.06 11.29 -12.10
CA GLY A 124 -28.20 10.37 -12.15
C GLY A 124 -29.41 10.81 -11.31
N ARG A 125 -29.28 11.89 -10.51
CA ARG A 125 -30.39 12.57 -9.83
C ARG A 125 -30.94 13.68 -10.73
#